data_AF-A0A426ZNI8-F1
#
_entry.id   AF-A0A426ZNI8-F1
#
_cell.length_a   1.000
_cell.length_b   1.000
_cell.length_c   1.000
_cell.angle_alpha   90.00
_cell.angle_beta   90.00
_cell.angle_gamma   90.00
#
_symmetry.space_group_name_H-M   'P 1'
#
loop_
_entity.id
_entity.type
_entity.pdbx_description
1 polymer ?
#
loop_
_entity_poly.entity_id
_entity_poly.type
_entity_poly.pdbx_seq_one_letter_code
_entity_poly.pdbx_strand_id
1 'polypeptide(L)'
;MGKAAVTTAVVCAAAACAVAALVVRYRIRSSSRWARVAALLKELEERCATPVGKLRQVADAMAVEMHAGLASEGGSKLKMLISYVNNLPTG
;
A
#
# COMPACT_ATOMS: atom_id res chain seq x y z
N MET A 1 -23.34 27.65 53.94
CA MET A 1 -22.10 27.13 53.31
C MET A 1 -22.35 26.18 52.14
N GLY A 2 -23.52 25.54 52.00
CA GLY A 2 -23.75 24.50 50.96
C GLY A 2 -23.79 24.96 49.48
N LYS A 3 -24.18 26.21 49.18
CA LYS A 3 -24.32 26.67 47.77
C LYS A 3 -22.98 26.75 47.02
N ALA A 4 -21.90 27.14 47.69
CA ALA A 4 -20.56 27.26 47.09
C ALA A 4 -19.88 25.90 46.84
N ALA A 5 -20.17 24.90 47.69
CA ALA A 5 -19.67 23.54 47.51
C ALA A 5 -20.36 22.83 46.33
N VAL A 6 -21.66 23.07 46.15
CA VAL A 6 -22.42 22.51 45.02
C VAL A 6 -21.96 23.11 43.70
N THR A 7 -21.73 24.43 43.63
CA THR A 7 -21.26 25.07 42.39
C THR A 7 -19.87 24.62 41.98
N THR A 8 -18.94 24.47 42.94
CA THR A 8 -17.59 23.99 42.66
C THR A 8 -17.58 22.54 42.16
N ALA A 9 -18.37 21.66 42.77
CA ALA A 9 -18.48 20.27 42.31
C ALA A 9 -19.01 20.14 40.87
N VAL A 10 -20.02 20.94 40.50
CA VAL A 10 -20.59 20.93 39.13
C VAL A 10 -19.56 21.41 38.10
N VAL A 11 -18.81 22.47 38.40
CA VAL A 11 -17.76 22.99 37.51
C VAL A 11 -16.65 21.96 37.30
N CYS A 12 -16.19 21.30 38.37
CA CYS A 12 -15.20 20.23 38.27
C CYS A 12 -15.68 19.04 37.45
N ALA A 13 -16.93 18.60 37.66
CA ALA A 13 -17.53 17.50 36.90
C ALA A 13 -17.65 17.86 35.40
N ALA A 14 -18.11 19.06 35.08
CA ALA A 14 -18.20 19.54 33.70
C ALA A 14 -16.81 19.60 33.02
N ALA A 15 -15.80 20.10 33.73
CA ALA A 15 -14.42 20.14 33.23
C ALA A 15 -13.85 18.73 32.98
N ALA A 16 -14.05 17.80 33.92
CA ALA A 16 -13.60 16.41 33.76
C ALA A 16 -14.28 15.72 32.55
N CYS A 17 -15.59 15.90 32.39
CA CYS A 17 -16.33 15.38 31.23
C CYS A 17 -15.83 15.99 29.91
N ALA A 18 -15.54 17.29 29.87
CA ALA A 18 -15.00 17.95 28.69
C ALA A 18 -13.61 17.41 28.29
N VAL A 19 -12.73 17.20 29.27
CA VAL A 19 -11.40 16.59 29.05
C VAL A 19 -11.55 15.15 28.55
N ALA A 20 -12.40 14.35 29.17
CA ALA A 20 -12.66 12.98 28.74
C ALA A 20 -13.19 12.93 27.29
N ALA A 21 -14.15 13.79 26.94
CA ALA A 21 -14.68 13.89 25.58
C ALA A 21 -13.59 14.30 24.57
N LEU A 22 -12.70 15.23 24.93
CA LEU A 22 -11.56 15.61 24.08
C LEU A 22 -10.58 14.46 23.87
N VAL A 23 -10.21 13.74 24.92
CA VAL A 23 -9.31 12.58 24.83
C VAL A 23 -9.92 11.48 23.96
N VAL A 24 -11.20 11.17 24.16
CA VAL A 24 -11.93 10.19 23.33
C VAL A 24 -11.97 10.63 21.87
N ARG A 25 -12.31 11.90 21.59
CA ARG A 25 -12.31 12.44 20.22
C ARG A 25 -10.92 12.37 19.58
N TYR A 26 -9.87 12.71 20.33
CA TYR A 26 -8.49 12.63 19.84
C TYR A 26 -8.09 11.20 19.52
N ARG A 27 -8.43 10.24 20.41
CA ARG A 27 -8.18 8.81 20.21
C ARG A 27 -8.93 8.26 18.99
N ILE A 28 -10.22 8.60 18.83
CA ILE A 28 -11.03 8.20 17.67
C ILE A 28 -10.44 8.78 16.37
N ARG A 29 -10.06 10.07 16.37
CA ARG A 29 -9.46 10.72 15.19
C ARG A 29 -8.07 10.19 14.84
N SER A 30 -7.29 9.79 15.85
CA SER A 30 -6.02 9.10 15.62
C SER A 30 -6.26 7.71 15.03
N SER A 31 -7.13 6.92 15.67
CA SER A 31 -7.50 5.57 15.22
C SER A 31 -8.06 5.56 13.80
N SER A 32 -8.94 6.50 13.45
CA SER A 32 -9.51 6.58 12.10
C SER A 32 -8.48 6.95 11.02
N ARG A 33 -7.46 7.75 11.34
CA ARG A 33 -6.33 8.00 10.43
C ARG A 33 -5.51 6.73 10.22
N TRP A 34 -5.19 6.01 11.29
CA TRP A 34 -4.47 4.74 11.21
C TRP A 34 -5.25 3.67 10.45
N ALA A 35 -6.57 3.59 10.62
CA ALA A 35 -7.43 2.70 9.86
C ALA A 35 -7.36 2.98 8.34
N ARG A 36 -7.36 4.27 7.94
CA ARG A 36 -7.17 4.65 6.53
C ARG A 36 -5.80 4.26 6.00
N VAL A 37 -4.74 4.51 6.76
CA VAL A 37 -3.37 4.12 6.37
C VAL A 37 -3.26 2.60 6.22
N ALA A 38 -3.81 1.84 7.16
CA ALA A 38 -3.83 0.38 7.09
C ALA A 38 -4.60 -0.12 5.85
N ALA A 39 -5.73 0.52 5.50
CA ALA A 39 -6.48 0.19 4.29
C ALA A 39 -5.67 0.45 3.02
N LEU A 40 -4.97 1.58 2.93
CA LEU A 40 -4.09 1.90 1.80
C LEU A 40 -2.92 0.92 1.67
N LEU A 41 -2.30 0.55 2.80
CA LEU A 41 -1.21 -0.43 2.81
C LEU A 41 -1.70 -1.81 2.37
N LYS A 42 -2.89 -2.21 2.81
CA LYS A 42 -3.49 -3.48 2.38
C LYS A 42 -3.80 -3.48 0.88
N GLU A 43 -4.34 -2.39 0.35
CA GLU A 43 -4.56 -2.27 -1.09
C GLU A 43 -3.23 -2.32 -1.86
N LEU A 44 -2.20 -1.62 -1.38
CA LEU A 44 -0.88 -1.67 -1.99
C LEU A 44 -0.32 -3.10 -1.98
N GLU A 45 -0.39 -3.80 -0.86
CA GLU A 45 0.03 -5.20 -0.72
C GLU A 45 -0.70 -6.10 -1.72
N GLU A 46 -2.03 -5.98 -1.81
CA GLU A 46 -2.85 -6.78 -2.72
C GLU A 46 -2.54 -6.48 -4.20
N ARG A 47 -2.35 -5.21 -4.56
CA ARG A 47 -2.03 -4.79 -5.94
C ARG A 47 -0.62 -5.20 -6.34
N CYS A 48 0.33 -5.11 -5.42
CA CYS A 48 1.72 -5.51 -5.64
C CYS A 48 1.95 -7.00 -5.47
N ALA A 49 0.98 -7.77 -4.97
CA ALA A 49 1.12 -9.20 -4.76
C ALA A 49 1.48 -9.93 -6.07
N THR A 50 2.60 -10.67 -6.01
CA THR A 50 3.15 -11.46 -7.12
C THR A 50 3.22 -12.94 -6.74
N PRO A 51 2.06 -13.61 -6.56
CA PRO A 51 2.06 -15.04 -6.31
C PRO A 51 2.68 -15.80 -7.49
N VAL A 52 3.24 -16.98 -7.24
CA VAL A 52 3.94 -17.81 -8.25
C VAL A 52 3.11 -18.02 -9.52
N GLY A 53 1.79 -18.20 -9.40
CA GLY A 53 0.90 -18.33 -10.56
C GLY A 53 0.89 -17.10 -11.47
N LYS A 54 0.87 -15.88 -10.89
CA LYS A 54 0.97 -14.62 -11.66
C LYS A 54 2.35 -14.48 -12.30
N LEU A 55 3.40 -14.87 -11.59
CA LEU A 55 4.77 -14.85 -12.13
C LEU A 55 4.95 -15.79 -13.31
N ARG A 56 4.33 -16.99 -13.28
CA ARG A 56 4.30 -17.91 -14.42
C ARG A 56 3.61 -17.28 -15.63
N GLN A 57 2.45 -16.65 -15.44
CA GLN A 57 1.76 -15.93 -16.52
C GLN A 57 2.63 -14.82 -17.13
N VAL A 58 3.38 -14.08 -16.30
CA VAL A 58 4.34 -13.07 -16.79
C VAL A 58 5.47 -13.71 -17.60
N ALA A 59 6.02 -14.83 -17.14
CA ALA A 59 7.07 -15.56 -17.86
C ALA A 59 6.56 -16.11 -19.20
N ASP A 60 5.36 -16.67 -19.22
CA ASP A 60 4.73 -17.18 -20.45
C ASP A 60 4.48 -16.05 -21.45
N ALA A 61 3.96 -14.91 -20.99
CA ALA A 61 3.77 -13.72 -21.82
C ALA A 61 5.11 -13.19 -22.37
N MET A 62 6.17 -13.21 -21.54
CA MET A 62 7.51 -12.82 -21.98
C MET A 62 8.04 -13.74 -23.08
N ALA A 63 7.85 -15.06 -22.97
CA ALA A 63 8.24 -16.01 -24.01
C ALA A 63 7.51 -15.75 -25.34
N VAL A 64 6.20 -15.45 -25.28
CA VAL A 64 5.42 -15.08 -26.47
C VAL A 64 5.97 -13.83 -27.15
N GLU A 65 6.25 -12.76 -26.39
CA GLU A 65 6.84 -11.53 -26.94
C GLU A 65 8.24 -11.80 -27.52
N MET A 66 9.06 -12.63 -26.87
CA MET A 66 10.37 -13.01 -27.42
C MET A 66 10.23 -13.72 -28.77
N HIS A 67 9.30 -14.68 -28.90
CA HIS A 67 9.04 -15.36 -30.16
C HIS A 67 8.58 -14.39 -31.24
N ALA A 68 7.68 -13.46 -30.91
CA ALA A 68 7.20 -12.47 -31.85
C ALA A 68 8.29 -11.47 -32.30
N GLY A 69 9.17 -11.05 -31.37
CA GLY A 69 10.31 -10.18 -31.68
C GLY A 69 11.39 -10.85 -32.52
N LEU A 70 11.60 -12.16 -32.37
CA LEU A 70 12.52 -12.94 -33.21
C LEU A 70 11.94 -13.25 -34.59
N ALA A 71 10.63 -13.36 -34.72
CA ALA A 71 9.97 -13.69 -35.98
C ALA A 71 10.01 -12.52 -36.98
N SER A 72 9.99 -11.27 -36.51
CA SER A 72 10.07 -10.07 -37.35
C SER A 72 10.57 -8.87 -36.55
N GLU A 73 11.34 -8.00 -37.20
CA GLU A 73 11.66 -6.67 -36.67
C GLU A 73 10.35 -5.94 -36.31
N GLY A 74 10.27 -5.41 -35.09
CA GLY A 74 9.07 -4.75 -34.58
C GLY A 74 7.86 -5.67 -34.32
N GLY A 75 8.02 -6.99 -34.41
CA GLY A 75 6.94 -7.97 -34.18
C GLY A 75 6.45 -8.05 -32.73
N SER A 76 7.18 -7.47 -31.79
CA SER A 76 6.82 -7.37 -30.38
C SER A 76 7.37 -6.08 -29.76
N LYS A 77 7.03 -5.80 -28.49
CA LYS A 77 7.68 -4.69 -27.75
C LYS A 77 9.13 -5.02 -27.38
N LEU A 78 9.50 -6.30 -27.34
CA LEU A 78 10.87 -6.76 -27.22
C LEU A 78 11.55 -6.72 -28.59
N LYS A 79 12.58 -5.86 -28.72
CA LYS A 79 13.26 -5.63 -30.00
C LYS A 79 14.06 -6.84 -30.51
N MET A 80 14.48 -7.73 -29.63
CA MET A 80 15.27 -8.94 -29.96
C MET A 80 16.40 -8.69 -30.97
N LEU A 81 17.17 -7.63 -30.73
CA LEU A 81 18.23 -7.17 -31.64
C LEU A 81 19.34 -8.23 -31.79
N ILE A 82 19.78 -8.44 -33.02
CA ILE A 82 20.92 -9.32 -33.32
C ILE A 82 22.21 -8.63 -32.86
N SER A 83 22.93 -9.28 -31.94
CA SER A 83 24.18 -8.75 -31.39
C SER A 83 25.39 -8.93 -32.31
N TYR A 84 25.26 -9.77 -33.34
CA TYR A 84 26.35 -10.24 -34.21
C TYR A 84 27.47 -10.99 -33.47
N VAL A 85 27.26 -11.35 -32.20
CA VAL A 85 28.16 -12.21 -31.44
C VAL A 85 27.73 -13.66 -31.65
N ASN A 86 28.50 -14.39 -32.45
CA ASN A 86 28.27 -15.81 -32.74
C ASN A 86 29.15 -16.75 -31.91
N ASN A 87 30.26 -16.26 -31.34
CA ASN A 87 31.17 -17.03 -30.49
C ASN A 87 31.39 -16.30 -29.17
N LEU A 88 31.14 -16.99 -28.07
CA LEU A 88 31.44 -16.52 -26.72
C LEU A 88 32.83 -17.03 -26.29
N PRO A 89 33.54 -16.32 -25.40
CA PRO A 89 34.80 -16.81 -24.83
C PRO A 89 34.64 -18.17 -24.12
N THR A 90 35.64 -19.04 -24.23
CA THR A 90 35.61 -20.40 -23.67
C THR A 90 36.47 -20.58 -22.40
N GLY A 91 37.15 -19.52 -21.95
CA GLY A 91 38.18 -19.58 -20.92
C GLY A 91 39.45 -18.89 -21.37
#